data_AF-A0A345E7X5-F1
#
_entry.id   AF-A0A345E7X5-F1
#
_cell.length_a   1.000
_cell.length_b   1.000
_cell.length_c   1.000
_cell.angle_alpha   90.00
_cell.angle_beta   90.00
_cell.angle_gamma   90.00
#
_symmetry.space_group_name_H-M   'P 1'
#
loop_
_entity.id
_entity.type
_entity.pdbx_description
1 polymer ?
#
loop_
_entity_poly.entity_id
_entity_poly.type
_entity_poly.pdbx_seq_one_letter_code
_entity_poly.pdbx_strand_id
1 'polypeptide(L)'
;MGYWWHRNHELDVVGLGSDGTLVAGECKYTEQEITESDLADLERTAREIQWSPDGGEELTYHYCCFFRSGFSDGLRSTAAERDDLSLFTPSDIVG
;
A
#
# COMPACT_ATOMS: atom_id res chain seq x y z
N MET A 1 15.98 0.43 15.60
CA MET A 1 15.64 1.83 15.96
C MET A 1 15.28 2.55 14.67
N GLY A 2 13.99 2.66 14.36
CA GLY A 2 13.51 3.16 13.06
C GLY A 2 13.10 4.62 13.14
N TYR A 3 13.77 5.46 12.36
CA TYR A 3 13.35 6.82 12.03
C TYR A 3 13.21 6.87 10.51
N TRP A 4 11.99 6.89 9.98
CA TRP A 4 11.77 6.98 8.53
C TRP A 4 10.48 7.72 8.19
N TRP A 5 10.55 9.06 8.18
CA TRP A 5 9.75 9.89 7.28
C TRP A 5 10.49 11.21 7.06
N HIS A 6 11.25 11.31 5.99
CA HIS A 6 11.76 12.59 5.53
C HIS A 6 11.10 12.98 4.21
N ARG A 7 9.98 13.70 4.36
CA ARG A 7 9.45 14.72 3.44
C ARG A 7 9.10 14.25 2.01
N ASN A 8 7.97 13.54 1.86
CA ASN A 8 6.79 14.06 1.12
C ASN A 8 5.60 13.10 1.00
N HIS A 9 5.66 11.87 1.50
CA HIS A 9 4.48 11.03 1.71
C HIS A 9 4.77 10.10 2.90
N GLU A 10 3.87 10.08 3.88
CA GLU A 10 3.91 9.13 5.00
C GLU A 10 3.07 7.91 4.61
N LEU A 11 3.56 6.71 4.93
CA LEU A 11 2.79 5.49 4.77
C LEU A 11 1.95 5.30 6.03
N ASP A 12 0.63 5.20 5.87
CA ASP A 12 -0.29 5.03 6.99
C ASP A 12 -0.17 3.64 7.63
N VAL A 13 0.21 2.63 6.83
CA VAL A 13 0.37 1.25 7.27
C VAL A 13 1.66 0.67 6.70
N VAL A 14 2.45 0.04 7.56
CA VAL A 14 3.60 -0.79 7.18
C VAL A 14 3.55 -2.12 7.95
N GLY A 15 3.58 -3.23 7.23
CA GLY A 15 3.70 -4.58 7.77
C GLY A 15 4.97 -5.25 7.26
N LEU A 16 5.69 -5.95 8.14
CA LEU A 16 6.93 -6.66 7.80
C LEU A 16 6.72 -8.16 8.04
N GLY A 17 6.57 -8.92 6.96
CA GLY A 17 6.35 -10.36 6.98
C GLY A 17 7.65 -11.14 7.19
N SER A 18 7.56 -12.23 7.94
CA SER A 18 8.70 -13.14 8.13
C SER A 18 9.08 -13.93 6.88
N ASP A 19 8.22 -13.93 5.86
CA ASP A 19 8.41 -14.53 4.54
C ASP A 19 9.10 -13.59 3.54
N GLY A 20 9.43 -12.37 3.97
CA GLY A 20 10.05 -11.34 3.14
C GLY A 20 9.06 -10.34 2.51
N THR A 21 7.76 -10.47 2.79
CA THR A 21 6.74 -9.56 2.25
C THR A 21 6.67 -8.26 3.06
N LEU A 22 6.89 -7.13 2.40
CA LEU A 22 6.58 -5.81 2.92
C LEU A 22 5.16 -5.40 2.49
N VAL A 23 4.28 -5.23 3.45
CA VAL A 23 2.94 -4.68 3.21
C VAL A 23 2.99 -3.17 3.39
N ALA A 24 2.71 -2.41 2.34
CA ALA A 24 2.60 -0.95 2.39
C ALA A 24 1.15 -0.55 2.14
N GLY A 25 0.61 0.33 2.98
CA GLY A 25 -0.76 0.80 2.81
C GLY A 25 -0.90 2.30 3.03
N GLU A 26 -1.86 2.85 2.30
CA GLU A 26 -2.34 4.22 2.47
C GLU A 26 -3.84 4.24 2.75
N CYS A 27 -4.24 5.20 3.57
CA CYS A 27 -5.62 5.49 3.88
C CYS A 27 -5.86 6.98 3.63
N LYS A 28 -6.55 7.34 2.54
CA LYS A 28 -7.01 8.73 2.38
C LYS A 28 -8.52 8.81 2.56
N TYR A 29 -8.91 9.85 3.29
CA TYR A 29 -10.30 10.21 3.54
C TYR A 29 -10.62 11.47 2.73
N THR A 30 -10.61 11.34 1.40
CA THR A 30 -10.98 12.43 0.48
C THR A 30 -12.27 12.09 -0.28
N GLU A 31 -12.93 13.14 -0.76
CA GLU A 31 -14.13 13.04 -1.60
C GLU A 31 -13.80 12.63 -3.04
N GLN A 32 -12.53 12.68 -3.45
CA GLN A 32 -12.05 12.25 -4.77
C GLN A 32 -11.77 10.75 -4.78
N GLU A 33 -12.06 10.06 -5.87
CA GLU A 33 -11.67 8.65 -6.03
C GLU A 33 -10.14 8.49 -6.06
N ILE A 34 -9.65 7.40 -5.49
CA ILE A 34 -8.26 6.97 -5.69
C ILE A 34 -8.08 6.50 -7.13
N THR A 35 -6.92 6.81 -7.68
CA THR A 35 -6.51 6.42 -9.03
C THR A 35 -5.23 5.61 -9.02
N GLU A 36 -4.84 5.14 -10.19
CA GLU A 36 -3.56 4.48 -10.44
C GLU A 36 -2.36 5.40 -10.14
N SER A 37 -2.55 6.73 -10.17
CA SER A 37 -1.50 7.68 -9.78
C SER A 37 -1.20 7.62 -8.28
N ASP A 38 -2.23 7.45 -7.46
CA ASP A 38 -2.06 7.31 -6.01
C ASP A 38 -1.34 6.00 -5.67
N LEU A 39 -1.72 4.91 -6.35
CA LEU A 39 -0.99 3.64 -6.25
C LEU A 39 0.49 3.83 -6.62
N ALA A 40 0.80 4.50 -7.73
CA ALA A 40 2.19 4.73 -8.14
C ALA A 40 2.99 5.51 -7.08
N ASP A 41 2.36 6.47 -6.39
CA ASP A 41 2.97 7.21 -5.29
C ASP A 41 3.20 6.34 -4.04
N LEU A 42 2.23 5.48 -3.69
CA LEU A 42 2.38 4.48 -2.64
C LEU A 42 3.57 3.55 -2.93
N GLU A 43 3.64 3.00 -4.14
CA GLU A 43 4.73 2.10 -4.52
C GLU A 43 6.10 2.79 -4.50
N ARG A 44 6.18 4.05 -4.96
CA ARG A 44 7.42 4.83 -4.90
C ARG A 44 7.87 5.01 -3.46
N THR A 45 6.94 5.35 -2.57
CA THR A 45 7.22 5.58 -1.14
C THR A 45 7.62 4.29 -0.43
N ALA A 46 6.96 3.17 -0.74
CA ALA A 46 7.30 1.85 -0.19
C ALA A 46 8.74 1.42 -0.52
N ARG A 47 9.22 1.71 -1.74
CA ARG A 47 10.60 1.41 -2.16
C ARG A 47 11.67 2.23 -1.43
N GLU A 48 11.29 3.30 -0.73
CA GLU A 48 12.21 4.09 0.10
C GLU A 48 12.42 3.46 1.49
N ILE A 49 11.65 2.43 1.86
CA ILE A 49 11.80 1.74 3.14
C ILE A 49 13.11 0.95 3.16
N GLN A 50 13.99 1.30 4.11
CA GLN A 50 15.21 0.56 4.39
C GLN A 50 14.93 -0.61 5.34
N TRP A 51 14.35 -1.68 4.79
CA TRP A 51 14.18 -2.95 5.46
C TRP A 51 14.62 -4.10 4.54
N SER A 52 15.16 -5.15 5.15
CA SER A 52 15.52 -6.39 4.47
C SER A 52 15.07 -7.56 5.35
N PRO A 53 14.55 -8.65 4.76
CA PRO A 53 14.21 -9.85 5.51
C PRO A 53 15.45 -10.45 6.18
N ASP A 54 15.32 -10.89 7.44
CA ASP A 54 16.45 -11.41 8.22
C ASP A 54 16.99 -12.75 7.69
N GLY A 55 16.17 -13.53 6.98
CA GLY A 55 16.52 -14.86 6.47
C GLY A 55 17.09 -14.86 5.05
N GLY A 56 17.26 -13.69 4.44
CA GLY A 56 17.74 -13.57 3.06
C GLY A 56 16.66 -13.91 2.02
N GLU A 57 15.39 -13.94 2.42
CA GLU A 57 14.25 -14.01 1.52
C GLU A 57 14.27 -12.83 0.53
N GLU A 58 13.70 -13.05 -0.65
CA GLU A 58 13.50 -11.98 -1.61
C GLU A 58 12.47 -10.98 -1.05
N LEU A 59 12.82 -9.69 -1.08
CA LEU A 59 11.91 -8.64 -0.67
C LEU A 59 10.78 -8.52 -1.70
N THR A 60 9.57 -8.89 -1.31
CA THR A 60 8.34 -8.70 -2.08
C THR A 60 7.52 -7.57 -1.48
N TYR A 61 6.59 -7.02 -2.27
CA TYR A 61 5.71 -5.95 -1.84
C TYR A 61 4.26 -6.39 -1.97
N HIS A 62 3.43 -5.98 -1.03
CA HIS A 62 1.98 -6.03 -1.14
C HIS A 62 1.41 -4.66 -0.83
N TYR A 63 0.49 -4.18 -1.65
CA TYR A 63 -0.07 -2.85 -1.55
C TYR A 63 -1.53 -2.91 -1.09
N CYS A 64 -1.85 -2.11 -0.08
CA CYS A 64 -3.19 -2.01 0.48
C CYS A 64 -3.72 -0.58 0.36
N CYS A 65 -4.73 -0.35 -0.46
CA CYS A 65 -5.39 0.95 -0.57
C CYS A 65 -6.70 0.94 0.22
N PHE A 66 -6.78 1.75 1.27
CA PHE A 66 -7.97 1.90 2.11
C PHE A 66 -8.72 3.18 1.76
N PHE A 67 -9.95 3.08 1.25
CA PHE A 67 -10.67 4.25 0.76
C PHE A 67 -12.16 4.27 0.99
N ARG A 68 -12.65 5.39 1.53
CA ARG A 68 -14.08 5.59 1.77
C ARG A 68 -14.88 5.81 0.49
N SER A 69 -14.40 6.69 -0.37
CA SER A 69 -15.16 7.18 -1.52
C SER A 69 -15.12 6.23 -2.72
N GLY A 70 -14.32 5.17 -2.67
CA GLY A 70 -14.16 4.19 -3.72
C GLY A 70 -12.90 4.40 -4.56
N PHE A 71 -12.85 3.70 -5.69
CA PHE A 71 -11.68 3.54 -6.55
C PHE A 71 -12.10 3.72 -8.02
N SER A 72 -11.22 4.34 -8.81
CA SER A 72 -11.38 4.44 -10.26
C SER A 72 -11.55 3.05 -10.90
N ASP A 73 -12.26 2.98 -12.03
CA ASP A 73 -12.42 1.74 -12.80
C ASP A 73 -11.06 1.17 -13.25
N GLY A 74 -10.12 2.06 -13.58
CA GLY A 74 -8.76 1.68 -13.98
C GLY A 74 -7.98 1.03 -12.84
N LEU A 75 -8.09 1.56 -11.61
CA LEU A 75 -7.46 0.93 -10.45
C LEU A 75 -8.13 -0.39 -10.09
N ARG A 76 -9.46 -0.50 -10.19
CA ARG A 76 -10.17 -1.78 -9.98
C ARG A 76 -9.71 -2.84 -10.97
N SER A 77 -9.55 -2.46 -12.23
CA SER A 77 -9.04 -3.36 -13.28
C SER A 77 -7.61 -3.79 -12.98
N THR A 78 -6.77 -2.85 -12.55
CA THR A 78 -5.39 -3.12 -12.12
C THR A 78 -5.35 -4.12 -10.95
N ALA A 79 -6.20 -3.94 -9.94
CA ALA A 79 -6.29 -4.86 -8.79
C ALA A 79 -6.86 -6.24 -9.16
N ALA A 80 -7.64 -6.35 -10.23
CA ALA A 80 -8.12 -7.64 -10.72
C ALA A 80 -7.03 -8.44 -11.47
N GLU A 81 -6.02 -7.74 -12.01
CA GLU A 81 -4.91 -8.35 -12.77
C GLU A 81 -3.66 -8.60 -11.92
N ARG A 82 -3.57 -7.99 -10.73
CA ARG A 82 -2.41 -8.01 -9.84
C ARG A 82 -2.72 -8.71 -8.53
N ASP A 83 -1.93 -9.73 -8.20
CA ASP A 83 -2.05 -10.46 -6.93
C ASP A 83 -1.43 -9.69 -5.74
N ASP A 84 -0.62 -8.66 -6.01
CA ASP A 84 0.09 -7.85 -5.00
C ASP A 84 -0.65 -6.58 -4.59
N LEU A 85 -1.93 -6.43 -4.99
CA LEU A 85 -2.73 -5.24 -4.72
C LEU A 85 -4.08 -5.62 -4.12
N SER A 86 -4.43 -4.98 -3.02
CA SER A 86 -5.73 -5.15 -2.35
C SER A 86 -6.39 -3.81 -2.10
N LEU A 87 -7.68 -3.73 -2.44
CA LEU A 87 -8.51 -2.54 -2.29
C LEU A 87 -9.54 -2.78 -1.18
N PHE A 88 -9.62 -1.85 -0.23
CA PHE A 88 -10.53 -1.95 0.92
C PHE A 88 -11.38 -0.70 1.07
N THR A 89 -12.68 -0.89 1.19
CA THR A 89 -13.62 0.14 1.67
C THR A 89 -13.87 -0.03 3.16
N PRO A 90 -14.44 0.98 3.86
CA PRO A 90 -14.81 0.82 5.26
C PRO A 90 -15.67 -0.42 5.52
N SER A 91 -16.60 -0.73 4.61
CA SER A 91 -17.48 -1.90 4.74
C SER A 91 -16.72 -3.23 4.76
N ASP A 92 -15.54 -3.30 4.13
CA ASP A 92 -14.69 -4.50 4.13
C ASP A 92 -13.97 -4.69 5.48
N ILE A 93 -13.97 -3.67 6.34
CA ILE A 93 -13.21 -3.62 7.59
C ILE A 93 -14.13 -3.66 8.81
N VAL A 94 -15.24 -2.91 8.81
CA VAL A 94 -16.01 -2.66 10.03
C VAL A 94 -17.15 -3.63 10.35
N GLY A 95 -17.56 -4.53 9.45
CA GLY A 95 -18.52 -5.62 9.78
C GLY A 95 -19.95 -5.19 10.12
#